data_AF-Q4E3Q4-F1
#
_entry.id   AF-Q4E3Q4-F1
#
_cell.length_a   1.000
_cell.length_b   1.000
_cell.length_c   1.000
_cell.angle_alpha   90.00
_cell.angle_beta   90.00
_cell.angle_gamma   90.00
#
_symmetry.space_group_name_H-M   'P 1'
#
loop_
_entity.id
_entity.type
_entity.pdbx_description
1 polymer ?
#
loop_
_entity_poly.entity_id
_entity_poly.type
_entity_poly.pdbx_seq_one_letter_code
_entity_poly.pdbx_strand_id
1 'polypeptide(L)'
;MPVGLRECFFSVLAFSEGTSLQQNIIRSADALLAGGDENDLIGPLNDAANVTAADLLSPLLERFEMAIEHLAALWLAAKFWGTSTHRVSMLSLVTDILETGISREADDYGVPLQYATEIVNRLYKAEMVLLRRSRYVVPCVYGCESRF
;
A
#
# COMPACT_ATOMS: atom_id res chain seq x y z
N MET A 1 2.82 -19.22 -6.43
CA MET A 1 1.81 -18.19 -6.75
C MET A 1 2.36 -16.89 -6.20
N PRO A 2 2.45 -15.83 -7.02
CA PRO A 2 2.99 -14.57 -6.57
C PRO A 2 2.11 -14.02 -5.44
N VAL A 3 2.75 -13.53 -4.37
CA VAL A 3 2.04 -13.02 -3.20
C VAL A 3 1.49 -11.63 -3.51
N GLY A 4 0.22 -11.39 -3.20
CA GLY A 4 -0.40 -10.10 -3.42
C GLY A 4 0.26 -9.02 -2.56
N LEU A 5 0.47 -7.83 -3.12
CA LEU A 5 1.09 -6.72 -2.38
C LEU A 5 0.27 -6.33 -1.14
N ARG A 6 -1.06 -6.38 -1.23
CA ARG A 6 -1.98 -6.15 -0.10
C ARG A 6 -1.78 -7.19 1.01
N GLU A 7 -1.68 -8.46 0.65
CA GLU A 7 -1.48 -9.56 1.61
C GLU A 7 -0.15 -9.41 2.33
N CYS A 8 0.94 -9.14 1.60
CA CYS A 8 2.24 -8.83 2.19
C CYS A 8 2.16 -7.63 3.15
N PHE A 9 1.54 -6.53 2.72
CA PHE A 9 1.40 -5.32 3.54
C PHE A 9 0.67 -5.59 4.87
N PHE A 10 -0.47 -6.27 4.82
CA PHE A 10 -1.23 -6.59 6.03
C PHE A 10 -0.54 -7.64 6.91
N SER A 11 0.16 -8.60 6.30
CA SER A 11 0.95 -9.59 7.02
C SER A 11 2.09 -8.94 7.81
N VAL A 12 2.84 -8.02 7.20
CA VAL A 12 3.93 -7.28 7.86
C VAL A 12 3.42 -6.40 9.00
N LEU A 13 2.25 -5.77 8.81
CA LEU A 13 1.61 -4.99 9.87
C LEU A 13 0.88 -5.84 10.92
N ALA A 14 0.94 -7.16 10.81
CA ALA A 14 0.28 -8.12 11.69
C ALA A 14 -1.24 -7.91 11.82
N PHE A 15 -1.90 -7.46 10.73
CA PHE A 15 -3.34 -7.34 10.69
C PHE A 15 -4.00 -8.71 10.55
N SER A 16 -4.95 -9.01 11.42
CA SER A 16 -5.81 -10.18 11.24
C SER A 16 -6.69 -10.00 10.01
N GLU A 17 -6.69 -11.00 9.15
CA GLU A 17 -7.55 -11.03 7.96
C GLU A 17 -9.03 -10.89 8.33
N GLY A 18 -9.77 -10.16 7.49
CA GLY A 18 -11.21 -9.98 7.64
C GLY A 18 -11.60 -8.94 8.70
N THR A 19 -10.65 -8.26 9.34
CA THR A 19 -10.99 -7.18 10.28
C THR A 19 -11.63 -5.99 9.57
N SER A 20 -12.56 -5.32 10.25
CA SER A 20 -13.18 -4.08 9.75
C SER A 20 -12.14 -3.01 9.43
N LEU A 21 -11.08 -2.94 10.24
CA LEU A 21 -9.95 -2.05 10.04
C LEU A 21 -9.20 -2.36 8.73
N GLN A 22 -8.88 -3.63 8.45
CA GLN A 22 -8.27 -4.02 7.17
C GLN A 22 -9.16 -3.60 5.99
N GLN A 23 -10.47 -3.87 6.05
CA GLN A 23 -11.41 -3.49 5.00
C GLN A 23 -11.53 -1.97 4.82
N ASN A 24 -11.45 -1.22 5.92
CA ASN A 24 -11.49 0.24 5.90
C ASN A 24 -10.22 0.82 5.26
N ILE A 25 -9.05 0.28 5.60
CA ILE A 25 -7.78 0.66 4.97
C ILE A 25 -7.82 0.36 3.47
N ILE A 26 -8.28 -0.84 3.08
CA ILE A 26 -8.44 -1.21 1.68
C ILE A 26 -9.34 -0.22 0.95
N ARG A 27 -10.54 0.06 1.48
CA ARG A 27 -11.48 1.03 0.86
C ARG A 27 -10.90 2.43 0.75
N SER A 28 -10.23 2.93 1.79
CA SER A 28 -9.54 4.22 1.74
C SER A 28 -8.43 4.24 0.69
N ALA A 29 -7.63 3.17 0.60
CA ALA A 29 -6.57 3.07 -0.40
C ALA A 29 -7.13 3.03 -1.82
N ASP A 30 -8.17 2.24 -2.05
CA ASP A 30 -8.85 2.14 -3.34
C ASP A 30 -9.46 3.48 -3.76
N ALA A 31 -10.07 4.21 -2.82
CA ALA A 31 -10.60 5.55 -3.07
C ALA A 31 -9.49 6.59 -3.36
N LEU A 32 -8.35 6.49 -2.67
CA LEU A 32 -7.18 7.32 -2.99
C LEU A 32 -6.71 7.07 -4.41
N LEU A 33 -6.64 5.80 -4.86
CA LEU A 33 -6.23 5.39 -6.20
C LEU A 33 -7.25 5.76 -7.29
N ALA A 34 -8.54 5.82 -6.96
CA ALA A 34 -9.58 6.27 -7.88
C ALA A 34 -9.58 7.79 -8.12
N GLY A 35 -8.98 8.58 -7.22
CA GLY A 35 -8.93 10.05 -7.35
C GLY A 35 -9.61 10.82 -6.22
N GLY A 36 -10.09 10.14 -5.18
CA GLY A 36 -10.65 10.77 -3.99
C GLY A 36 -12.14 11.12 -4.04
N ASP A 37 -12.84 10.79 -5.13
CA ASP A 37 -14.31 10.82 -5.15
C ASP A 37 -14.84 9.40 -4.87
N GLU A 38 -15.61 9.24 -3.78
CA GLU A 38 -16.21 7.94 -3.44
C GLU A 38 -17.18 7.45 -4.54
N ASN A 39 -17.67 8.35 -5.39
CA ASN A 39 -18.50 7.99 -6.54
C ASN A 39 -17.72 7.36 -7.70
N ASP A 40 -16.39 7.53 -7.75
CA ASP A 40 -15.53 6.94 -8.79
C ASP A 40 -15.18 5.47 -8.51
N LEU A 41 -15.59 4.94 -7.35
CA LEU A 41 -15.45 3.51 -6.98
C LEU A 41 -16.33 2.57 -7.83
N ILE A 42 -17.11 3.10 -8.78
CA ILE A 42 -18.01 2.32 -9.65
C ILE A 42 -17.25 1.67 -10.84
N GLY A 43 -15.99 2.04 -11.07
CA GLY A 43 -15.11 1.36 -12.04
C GLY A 43 -14.51 0.06 -11.48
N PRO A 44 -14.22 -0.96 -12.31
CA PRO A 44 -13.62 -2.19 -11.82
C PRO A 44 -12.20 -1.90 -11.32
N LEU A 45 -12.06 -1.74 -9.99
CA LEU A 45 -10.80 -1.75 -9.23
C LEU A 45 -10.02 -3.09 -9.36
N ASN A 46 -10.35 -3.92 -10.35
CA ASN A 46 -9.80 -5.25 -10.54
C ASN A 46 -8.29 -5.25 -10.80
N ASP A 47 -7.72 -4.17 -11.36
CA ASP A 47 -6.26 -4.09 -11.52
C ASP A 47 -5.54 -3.91 -10.17
N ALA A 48 -6.21 -3.32 -9.19
CA ALA A 48 -5.61 -3.05 -7.88
C ALA A 48 -5.47 -4.31 -7.00
N ALA A 49 -6.20 -5.37 -7.35
CA ALA A 49 -6.08 -6.70 -6.74
C ALA A 49 -4.94 -7.54 -7.36
N ASN A 50 -4.46 -7.17 -8.56
CA ASN A 50 -3.48 -7.96 -9.32
C ASN A 50 -2.03 -7.55 -9.07
N VAL A 51 -1.80 -6.50 -8.27
CA VAL A 51 -0.44 -6.03 -7.95
C VAL A 51 0.23 -6.99 -6.97
N THR A 52 1.39 -7.50 -7.36
CA THR A 52 2.17 -8.47 -6.57
C THR A 52 3.35 -7.79 -5.88
N ALA A 53 3.87 -8.39 -4.82
CA ALA A 53 5.08 -7.87 -4.16
C ALA A 53 6.30 -7.86 -5.10
N ALA A 54 6.36 -8.80 -6.05
CA ALA A 54 7.42 -8.87 -7.06
C ALA A 54 7.42 -7.67 -8.02
N ASP A 55 6.27 -7.00 -8.20
CA ASP A 55 6.19 -5.82 -9.06
C ASP A 55 7.02 -4.64 -8.52
N LEU A 56 7.33 -4.60 -7.21
CA LEU A 56 8.24 -3.63 -6.61
C LEU A 56 9.69 -3.77 -7.08
N LEU A 57 10.06 -4.91 -7.69
CA LEU A 57 11.37 -5.13 -8.31
C LEU A 57 11.25 -5.31 -9.82
N SER A 58 10.09 -4.99 -10.41
CA SER A 58 9.91 -5.17 -11.85
C SER A 58 10.85 -4.26 -12.65
N PRO A 59 11.54 -4.77 -13.68
CA PRO A 59 12.27 -3.92 -14.61
C PRO A 59 11.31 -3.11 -15.52
N LEU A 60 10.03 -3.47 -15.55
CA LEU A 60 9.01 -2.74 -16.29
C LEU A 60 8.53 -1.56 -15.44
N LEU A 61 8.90 -0.35 -15.86
CA LEU A 61 8.62 0.90 -15.13
C LEU A 61 7.13 1.04 -14.78
N GLU A 62 6.23 0.69 -15.70
CA GLU A 62 4.77 0.78 -15.49
C GLU A 62 4.30 -0.11 -14.33
N ARG A 63 4.82 -1.34 -14.23
CA ARG A 63 4.46 -2.26 -13.13
C ARG A 63 5.05 -1.79 -11.81
N PHE A 64 6.30 -1.33 -11.85
CA PHE A 64 6.96 -0.76 -10.69
C PHE A 64 6.22 0.46 -10.15
N GLU A 65 5.88 1.43 -11.01
CA GLU A 65 5.17 2.64 -10.60
C GLU A 65 3.77 2.32 -10.07
N MET A 66 3.06 1.37 -10.70
CA MET A 66 1.77 0.90 -10.20
C MET A 66 1.90 0.27 -8.81
N ALA A 67 2.91 -0.56 -8.57
CA ALA A 67 3.15 -1.17 -7.26
C ALA A 67 3.50 -0.13 -6.19
N ILE A 68 4.32 0.86 -6.53
CA ILE A 68 4.66 1.97 -5.64
C ILE A 68 3.40 2.78 -5.28
N GLU A 69 2.55 3.11 -6.26
CA GLU A 69 1.34 3.90 -6.01
C GLU A 69 0.35 3.14 -5.11
N HIS A 70 0.19 1.84 -5.34
CA HIS A 70 -0.65 0.98 -4.50
C HIS A 70 -0.13 0.86 -3.07
N LEU A 71 1.17 0.63 -2.90
CA LEU A 71 1.78 0.55 -1.58
C LEU A 71 1.70 1.91 -0.86
N ALA A 72 1.89 3.02 -1.58
CA ALA A 72 1.72 4.36 -1.02
C ALA A 72 0.28 4.61 -0.57
N ALA A 73 -0.72 4.22 -1.35
CA ALA A 73 -2.13 4.37 -0.98
C ALA A 73 -2.50 3.54 0.26
N LEU A 74 -2.06 2.28 0.32
CA LEU A 74 -2.23 1.40 1.48
C LEU A 74 -1.57 1.98 2.73
N TRP A 75 -0.31 2.41 2.59
CA TRP A 75 0.43 3.00 3.68
C TRP A 75 -0.26 4.27 4.18
N LEU A 76 -0.63 5.19 3.28
CA LEU A 76 -1.32 6.42 3.63
C LEU A 76 -2.65 6.15 4.35
N ALA A 77 -3.47 5.24 3.82
CA ALA A 77 -4.72 4.84 4.45
C ALA A 77 -4.50 4.27 5.85
N ALA A 78 -3.53 3.37 6.02
CA ALA A 78 -3.16 2.79 7.31
C ALA A 78 -2.79 3.89 8.32
N LYS A 79 -1.92 4.84 7.94
CA LYS A 79 -1.54 5.97 8.81
C LYS A 79 -2.76 6.74 9.34
N PHE A 80 -3.72 7.03 8.47
CA PHE A 80 -4.91 7.82 8.85
C PHE A 80 -5.93 7.04 9.66
N TRP A 81 -6.04 5.72 9.46
CA TRP A 81 -6.85 4.85 10.32
C TRP A 81 -6.23 4.60 11.70
N GLY A 82 -5.13 5.30 12.03
CA GLY A 82 -4.52 5.26 13.36
C GLY A 82 -3.80 3.96 13.66
N THR A 83 -3.39 3.22 12.63
CA THR A 83 -2.68 1.94 12.79
C THR A 83 -1.22 2.16 13.15
N SER A 84 -0.99 2.75 14.32
CA SER A 84 0.29 2.82 15.02
C SER A 84 1.52 2.87 14.11
N THR A 85 1.67 3.98 13.38
CA THR A 85 2.93 4.38 12.73
C THR A 85 4.10 4.50 13.71
N HIS A 86 3.83 4.40 15.01
CA HIS A 86 4.86 4.45 16.04
C HIS A 86 5.82 3.25 16.05
N ARG A 87 5.49 2.11 15.44
CA ARG A 87 6.34 0.90 15.55
C ARG A 87 7.02 0.46 14.26
N VAL A 88 6.50 0.83 13.09
CA VAL A 88 7.04 0.36 11.81
C VAL A 88 7.43 1.58 10.98
N SER A 89 8.72 1.66 10.63
CA SER A 89 9.20 2.68 9.68
C SER A 89 8.85 2.24 8.25
N MET A 90 8.71 3.19 7.31
CA MET A 90 8.49 2.84 5.90
C MET A 90 9.63 1.97 5.34
N LEU A 91 10.87 2.21 5.79
CA LEU A 91 12.02 1.38 5.41
C LEU A 91 11.88 -0.05 5.92
N SER A 92 11.50 -0.23 7.18
CA SER A 92 11.24 -1.54 7.77
C SER A 92 10.11 -2.25 7.02
N LEU A 93 8.98 -1.56 6.79
CA LEU A 93 7.85 -2.11 6.02
C LEU A 93 8.30 -2.60 4.63
N VAL A 94 9.04 -1.78 3.89
CA VAL A 94 9.50 -2.14 2.55
C VAL A 94 10.46 -3.32 2.61
N THR A 95 11.40 -3.32 3.56
CA THR A 95 12.36 -4.42 3.73
C THR A 95 11.62 -5.72 4.03
N ASP A 96 10.67 -5.70 4.97
CA ASP A 96 9.88 -6.86 5.36
C ASP A 96 8.96 -7.34 4.22
N ILE A 97 8.37 -6.43 3.42
CA ILE A 97 7.58 -6.81 2.23
C ILE A 97 8.47 -7.47 1.19
N LEU A 98 9.68 -6.93 0.96
CA LEU A 98 10.62 -7.50 0.00
C LEU A 98 11.10 -8.88 0.48
N GLU A 99 11.41 -9.04 1.76
CA GLU A 99 11.77 -10.34 2.33
C GLU A 99 10.62 -11.33 2.26
N THR A 100 9.42 -10.98 2.74
CA THR A 100 8.28 -11.91 2.75
C THR A 100 7.72 -12.22 1.35
N GLY A 101 7.71 -11.23 0.47
CA GLY A 101 7.17 -11.34 -0.89
C GLY A 101 8.12 -12.03 -1.87
N ILE A 102 9.43 -11.91 -1.68
CA ILE A 102 10.44 -12.40 -2.64
C ILE A 102 11.18 -13.63 -2.10
N SER A 103 11.39 -13.78 -0.79
CA SER A 103 12.04 -14.97 -0.21
C SER A 103 11.25 -16.24 -0.46
N ARG A 104 9.96 -16.16 -0.82
CA ARG A 104 9.18 -17.33 -1.24
C ARG A 104 9.59 -17.87 -2.61
N GLU A 105 10.34 -17.11 -3.41
CA GLU A 105 10.77 -17.52 -4.76
C GLU A 105 12.29 -17.61 -4.94
N ALA A 106 13.10 -17.13 -3.99
CA ALA A 106 14.56 -17.26 -4.08
C ALA A 106 15.21 -17.48 -2.71
N ASP A 107 15.75 -18.68 -2.51
CA ASP A 107 16.82 -18.92 -1.56
C ASP A 107 18.01 -17.98 -1.88
N ASP A 108 18.49 -17.29 -0.85
CA ASP A 108 19.90 -16.91 -0.65
C ASP A 108 20.48 -15.62 -1.26
N TYR A 109 19.67 -14.66 -1.72
CA TYR A 109 20.18 -13.30 -1.97
C TYR A 109 19.37 -12.26 -1.20
N GLY A 110 19.93 -11.84 -0.05
CA GLY A 110 19.42 -10.71 0.71
C GLY A 110 19.21 -9.50 -0.19
N VAL A 111 17.99 -8.95 -0.18
CA VAL A 111 17.62 -7.81 -1.01
C VAL A 111 18.56 -6.64 -0.67
N PRO A 112 19.34 -6.13 -1.63
CA PRO A 112 20.30 -5.07 -1.31
C PRO A 112 19.58 -3.85 -0.73
N LEU A 113 20.02 -3.38 0.44
CA LEU A 113 19.42 -2.25 1.16
C LEU A 113 19.23 -0.98 0.29
N GLN A 114 20.06 -0.84 -0.75
CA GLN A 114 19.91 0.20 -1.76
C GLN A 114 18.55 0.17 -2.48
N TYR A 115 18.03 -1.00 -2.83
CA TYR A 115 16.71 -1.12 -3.46
C TYR A 115 15.60 -0.67 -2.51
N ALA A 116 15.66 -1.09 -1.24
CA ALA A 116 14.69 -0.65 -0.23
C ALA A 116 14.71 0.88 -0.08
N THR A 117 15.90 1.49 -0.07
CA THR A 117 16.04 2.95 0.07
C THR A 117 15.48 3.69 -1.15
N GLU A 118 15.69 3.19 -2.36
CA GLU A 118 15.12 3.77 -3.58
C GLU A 118 13.59 3.65 -3.59
N ILE A 119 13.05 2.48 -3.25
CA ILE A 119 11.61 2.24 -3.12
C ILE A 119 10.98 3.18 -2.11
N VAL A 120 11.60 3.37 -0.93
CA VAL A 120 11.15 4.33 0.09
C VAL A 120 11.10 5.76 -0.45
N ASN A 121 12.14 6.19 -1.18
CA ASN A 121 12.14 7.53 -1.80
C ASN A 121 11.03 7.69 -2.84
N ARG A 122 10.73 6.64 -3.62
CA ARG A 122 9.63 6.63 -4.58
C ARG A 122 8.28 6.64 -3.89
N LEU A 123 8.12 5.89 -2.80
CA LEU A 123 6.91 5.87 -1.98
C LEU A 123 6.60 7.25 -1.40
N TYR A 124 7.57 7.94 -0.79
CA TYR A 124 7.33 9.29 -0.27
C TYR A 124 6.85 10.27 -1.35
N LYS A 125 7.38 10.17 -2.58
CA LYS A 125 6.92 10.97 -3.71
C LYS A 125 5.49 10.60 -4.10
N ALA A 126 5.18 9.31 -4.19
CA ALA A 126 3.85 8.83 -4.52
C ALA A 126 2.80 9.24 -3.46
N GLU A 127 3.13 9.16 -2.17
CA GLU A 127 2.28 9.65 -1.08
C GLU A 127 1.92 11.13 -1.26
N MET A 128 2.91 11.95 -1.61
CA MET A 128 2.69 13.38 -1.85
C MET A 128 1.82 13.65 -3.08
N VAL A 129 1.97 12.86 -4.13
CA VAL A 129 1.10 12.94 -5.32
C VAL A 129 -0.33 12.56 -4.97
N LEU A 130 -0.53 11.42 -4.29
CA LEU A 130 -1.85 10.93 -3.87
C LEU A 130 -2.56 11.94 -2.95
N LEU A 131 -1.86 12.44 -1.93
CA LEU A 131 -2.41 13.45 -1.03
C LEU A 131 -2.81 14.72 -1.79
N ARG A 132 -1.96 15.24 -2.68
CA ARG A 132 -2.30 16.42 -3.48
C ARG A 132 -3.53 16.18 -4.36
N ARG A 133 -3.60 15.02 -5.00
CA ARG A 133 -4.72 14.64 -5.86
C ARG A 133 -6.03 14.60 -5.08
N SER A 134 -6.00 14.04 -3.88
CA SER A 134 -7.15 13.97 -2.96
C SER A 134 -7.30 15.20 -2.05
N ARG A 135 -6.68 16.34 -2.40
CA ARG A 135 -6.76 17.61 -1.64
C ARG A 135 -6.42 17.47 -0.14
N TYR A 136 -5.47 16.60 0.16
CA TYR A 136 -4.99 16.24 1.50
C TYR A 136 -6.05 15.60 2.41
N VAL A 137 -7.13 15.09 1.82
CA VAL A 137 -8.16 14.32 2.53
C VAL A 137 -7.97 12.85 2.17
N VAL A 138 -7.94 11.98 3.17
CA VAL A 138 -8.00 10.53 2.97
C VAL A 138 -9.47 10.10 3.04
N PRO A 139 -10.04 9.58 1.94
CA PRO A 139 -11.44 9.16 1.89
C PRO A 139 -11.74 8.06 2.92
N CYS A 140 -13.02 7.94 3.27
CA CYS A 140 -13.56 6.98 4.25
C CYS A 140 -13.08 7.12 5.71
N VAL A 141 -12.06 7.95 6.01
CA VAL A 141 -11.55 8.14 7.38
C VAL A 141 -12.49 9.04 8.21
N TYR A 142 -13.04 10.08 7.60
CA TYR A 142 -13.88 11.08 8.29
C TYR A 142 -15.40 10.77 8.24
N GLY A 143 -15.79 9.52 7.94
CA GLY A 143 -17.19 9.12 7.80
C GLY A 143 -17.85 8.53 9.04
N CYS A 144 -17.14 8.34 10.16
CA CYS A 144 -17.71 7.69 11.35
C CYS A 144 -18.47 8.63 12.31
N GLU A 145 -18.47 9.95 12.09
CA GLU A 145 -19.08 10.90 13.05
C GLU A 145 -20.48 11.40 12.68
N SER A 146 -21.08 10.98 11.56
CA SER A 146 -22.42 11.44 11.14
C SER A 146 -23.58 10.52 11.57
N ARG A 147 -23.41 9.74 12.64
CA ARG A 147 -24.50 8.96 13.28
C ARG A 147 -24.48 9.06 14.81
N PHE A 148 -24.70 10.25 15.34
CA PHE A 148 -25.20 10.44 16.70
C PHE A 148 -26.27 11.53 16.70
#